data_AF-A0A7Y5F2A1-F1
#
_entry.id   AF-A0A7Y5F2A1-F1
#
_cell.length_a   1.000
_cell.length_b   1.000
_cell.length_c   1.000
_cell.angle_alpha   90.00
_cell.angle_beta   90.00
_cell.angle_gamma   90.00
#
_symmetry.space_group_name_H-M   'P 1'
#
loop_
_entity.id
_entity.type
_entity.pdbx_description
1 polymer ?
#
loop_
_entity_poly.entity_id
_entity_poly.type
_entity_poly.pdbx_seq_one_letter_code
_entity_poly.pdbx_strand_id
1 'polypeptide(L)' 'MPFNLKKLRAYLRERNIGRVTVKKRGSPLEPESLIRDLKLKGDGEKVLVLTKLQGEPVVLVCAPPQNQVTVTAEVTVT' A
#
# COMPACT_ATOMS: atom_id res chain seq x y z
N MET A 1 9.35 -3.63 7.56
CA MET A 1 9.76 -5.01 7.23
C MET A 1 10.37 -5.03 5.83
N PRO A 2 11.37 -5.89 5.54
CA PRO A 2 11.89 -6.04 4.17
C PRO A 2 10.77 -6.37 3.20
N PHE A 3 10.80 -5.78 2.01
CA PHE A 3 9.73 -5.97 1.03
C PHE A 3 9.71 -7.41 0.52
N ASN A 4 8.63 -8.13 0.84
CA ASN A 4 8.37 -9.46 0.32
C ASN A 4 6.86 -9.61 0.10
N LEU A 5 6.47 -9.79 -1.15
CA LEU A 5 5.06 -9.84 -1.56
C LEU A 5 4.27 -10.94 -0.85
N LYS A 6 4.86 -12.14 -0.69
CA LYS A 6 4.18 -13.27 -0.02
C LYS A 6 3.94 -12.98 1.46
N LYS A 7 4.95 -12.46 2.16
CA LYS A 7 4.85 -12.11 3.59
C LYS A 7 3.87 -10.96 3.81
N LEU A 8 3.93 -9.92 2.97
CA LEU A 8 3.00 -8.80 3.02
C LEU A 8 1.56 -9.25 2.78
N ARG A 9 1.32 -10.10 1.78
CA ARG A 9 -0.01 -10.64 1.49
C ARG A 9 -0.56 -11.48 2.64
N ALA A 10 0.27 -12.33 3.25
CA ALA A 10 -0.12 -13.11 4.43
C ALA A 10 -0.51 -12.20 5.61
N TYR A 11 0.34 -11.22 5.93
CA TYR A 11 0.10 -10.25 7.00
C TYR A 11 -1.20 -9.45 6.81
N LEU A 12 -1.49 -9.02 5.58
CA LEU A 12 -2.70 -8.26 5.28
C LEU A 12 -3.96 -9.13 5.34
N ARG A 13 -3.87 -10.40 4.96
CA ARG A 13 -5.00 -11.34 4.99
C ARG A 13 -5.37 -11.77 6.39
N GLU A 14 -4.37 -12.05 7.22
CA GLU A 14 -4.57 -12.37 8.64
C GLU A 14 -5.35 -11.25 9.36
N ARG A 15 -5.20 -10.01 8.89
CA ARG A 15 -5.88 -8.83 9.42
C ARG A 15 -7.12 -8.41 8.65
N ASN A 16 -7.61 -9.25 7.73
CA ASN A 16 -8.79 -8.99 6.90
C ASN A 16 -8.74 -7.63 6.15
N ILE A 17 -7.56 -7.24 5.66
CA ILE A 17 -7.41 -6.00 4.90
C ILE A 17 -7.79 -6.27 3.44
N GLY A 18 -8.75 -5.52 2.90
CA GLY A 18 -9.12 -5.55 1.48
C GLY A 18 -8.70 -4.31 0.71
N ARG A 19 -8.55 -3.17 1.38
CA ARG A 19 -8.14 -1.91 0.74
C ARG A 19 -6.77 -1.48 1.24
N VAL A 20 -5.90 -1.09 0.31
CA VAL A 20 -4.59 -0.51 0.66
C VAL A 20 -4.31 0.74 -0.14
N THR A 21 -3.86 1.78 0.55
CA THR A 21 -3.30 2.99 -0.10
C THR A 21 -1.80 2.83 -0.17
N VAL A 22 -1.21 2.88 -1.36
CA VAL A 22 0.24 2.74 -1.53
C VAL A 22 0.87 4.13 -1.73
N LYS A 23 1.89 4.46 -0.92
CA LYS A 23 2.70 5.68 -1.06
C LYS A 23 4.14 5.29 -1.38
N LYS A 24 4.68 5.83 -2.48
CA LYS A 24 6.05 5.56 -2.95
C LYS A 24 7.02 6.66 -2.50
N ARG A 25 8.19 6.24 -2.01
CA ARG A 25 9.32 7.10 -1.62
C ARG A 25 10.63 6.46 -2.12
N GLY A 26 10.94 6.63 -3.40
CA GLY A 26 12.17 6.13 -4.02
C GLY A 26 12.23 4.61 -4.31
N SER A 27 11.11 3.89 -4.14
CA SER A 27 11.00 2.48 -4.54
C SER A 27 10.76 2.35 -6.05
N PRO A 28 11.43 1.45 -6.80
CA PRO A 28 11.15 1.23 -8.22
C PRO A 28 9.81 0.53 -8.45
N LEU A 29 9.17 0.01 -7.40
CA LEU A 29 7.92 -0.74 -7.51
C LEU A 29 6.76 0.18 -7.87
N GLU A 30 5.93 -0.23 -8.84
CA GLU A 30 4.73 0.51 -9.23
C GLU A 30 3.56 0.21 -8.27
N PRO A 31 2.89 1.25 -7.73
CA PRO A 31 1.78 1.10 -6.80
C PRO A 31 0.64 0.22 -7.33
N GLU A 32 0.20 0.44 -8.57
CA GLU A 32 -0.94 -0.27 -9.17
C GLU A 32 -0.63 -1.76 -9.32
N SER A 33 0.58 -2.09 -9.75
CA SER A 33 1.04 -3.47 -9.90
C SER A 33 1.03 -4.19 -8.55
N LEU A 34 1.53 -3.54 -7.49
CA LEU A 34 1.51 -4.12 -6.14
C LEU A 34 0.07 -4.39 -5.66
N ILE A 35 -0.84 -3.43 -5.85
CA ILE A 35 -2.25 -3.60 -5.44
C ILE A 35 -2.88 -4.79 -6.17
N ARG A 36 -2.64 -4.91 -7.49
CA ARG A 36 -3.12 -6.03 -8.30
C ARG A 36 -2.57 -7.38 -7.82
N ASP A 37 -1.30 -7.42 -7.46
CA ASP A 37 -0.62 -8.65 -7.03
C ASP A 37 -1.07 -9.14 -5.64
N LEU A 38 -1.41 -8.21 -4.74
CA LEU A 38 -1.84 -8.56 -3.39
C LEU A 38 -3.19 -9.31 -3.39
N LYS A 39 -4.07 -9.04 -4.37
CA LYS A 39 -5.40 -9.69 -4.54
C LYS A 39 -6.11 -9.85 -3.18
N LEU A 40 -6.21 -8.74 -2.47
CA LEU A 40 -6.78 -8.68 -1.13
C LEU A 40 -8.30 -8.75 -1.20
N LYS A 41 -8.89 -9.34 -0.17
CA LYS A 41 -10.34 -9.47 0.02
C LYS A 41 -10.59 -9.33 1.52
N GLY A 42 -11.29 -8.28 1.92
CA GLY A 42 -11.54 -7.95 3.31
C GLY A 42 -12.10 -6.55 3.45
N ASP A 43 -12.48 -6.19 4.67
CA ASP A 43 -13.17 -4.93 4.94
C ASP A 43 -12.24 -3.88 5.54
N GLY A 44 -11.05 -4.29 5.99
CA GLY A 44 -10.07 -3.41 6.58
C GLY A 44 -9.29 -2.57 5.55
N GLU A 45 -8.82 -1.42 6.01
CA GLU A 45 -7.97 -0.49 5.25
C GLU A 45 -6.62 -0.27 5.93
N LYS A 46 -5.55 -0.20 5.14
CA LYS A 46 -4.19 0.17 5.60
C LYS A 46 -3.45 1.02 4.58
N VAL A 47 -2.43 1.74 5.04
CA VAL A 47 -1.51 2.48 4.18
C VAL A 47 -0.19 1.72 4.12
N LEU A 48 0.33 1.53 2.91
CA LEU A 48 1.63 0.94 2.64
C LEU A 48 2.58 2.02 2.15
N VAL A 49 3.70 2.20 2.84
CA VAL A 49 4.77 3.09 2.37
C VAL A 49 5.90 2.23 1.83
N LEU A 50 6.15 2.34 0.52
CA LEU A 50 7.24 1.69 -0.17
C LEU A 50 8.45 2.62 -0.19
N THR A 51 9.52 2.21 0.47
CA THR A 51 10.74 3.01 0.56
C THR A 51 11.98 2.13 0.47
N LYS A 52 13.15 2.74 0.42
CA LYS A 52 14.43 2.04 0.49
C LYS A 52 15.13 2.41 1.79
N LEU A 53 15.62 1.41 2.52
CA LEU A 53 16.46 1.61 3.69
C LEU A 53 17.80 0.95 3.41
N GLN A 54 18.90 1.72 3.48
CA GLN A 54 20.25 1.25 3.14
C GLN A 54 20.35 0.56 1.77
N GLY A 55 19.59 1.04 0.77
CA GLY A 55 19.55 0.48 -0.58
C GLY A 55 18.57 -0.69 -0.76
N GLU A 56 18.08 -1.29 0.32
CA GLU A 56 17.14 -2.41 0.27
C GLU A 56 15.68 -1.93 0.24
N PRO A 57 14.80 -2.59 -0.54
CA PRO A 57 13.38 -2.25 -0.57
C PRO A 57 12.69 -2.68 0.74
N VAL A 58 12.00 -1.74 1.36
CA VAL A 58 11.29 -1.91 2.63
C VAL A 58 9.85 -1.43 2.46
N VAL A 59 8.93 -2.13 3.13
CA VAL A 59 7.53 -1.70 3.26
C VAL A 59 7.21 -1.41 4.72
N LEU A 60 6.58 -0.26 4.93
CA LEU A 60 5.97 0.14 6.20
C LEU A 60 4.46 -0.02 6.08
N VAL A 61 3.84 -0.65 7.07
CA VAL A 61 2.39 -0.79 7.16
C VAL A 61 1.90 0.16 8.24
N CYS A 62 1.11 1.14 7.84
CA CYS A 62 0.59 2.18 8.70
C CYS A 62 -0.93 2.05 8.84
N ALA A 63 -1.45 2.55 9.96
CA ALA A 63 -2.88 2.80 10.08
C ALA A 63 -3.32 3.84 9.03
N PRO A 64 -4.57 3.77 8.56
CA PRO A 64 -5.13 4.85 7.75
C PRO A 64 -5.06 6.17 8.52
N PRO A 65 -4.84 7.31 7.84
CA PRO A 65 -4.88 8.60 8.49
C PRO A 65 -6.26 8.79 9.14
N GLN A 66 -6.29 9.19 10.41
CA GLN A 66 -7.54 9.49 11.14
C GLN A 66 -8.31 10.66 10.49
N ASN A 67 -7.62 11.48 9.68
CA ASN A 67 -8.19 12.56 8.90
C ASN A 67 -8.14 12.18 7.41
N GLN A 68 -9.13 11.44 6.92
CA GLN A 68 -9.29 11.22 5.47
C GLN A 68 -9.87 12.49 4.84
N VAL A 69 -8.99 13.39 4.36
CA VAL A 69 -9.40 14.27 3.25
C VAL A 69 -9.32 13.40 2.01
N THR A 70 -10.47 12.90 1.56
CA THR A 70 -10.61 12.20 0.29
C THR A 70 -10.31 13.21 -0.81
N VAL A 71 -9.07 13.27 -1.28
CA VAL A 71 -8.77 14.01 -2.51
C VAL A 71 -9.28 13.15 -3.66
N THR A 72 -10.56 13.29 -3.95
CA THR A 72 -11.14 12.86 -5.23
C THR A 72 -10.46 13.71 -6.28
N ALA A 73 -9.57 13.10 -7.07
CA ALA A 73 -9.03 13.75 -8.25
C ALA A 73 -10.19 13.95 -9.24
N GLU A 74 -10.80 15.14 -9.22
CA GLU A 74 -11.55 15.63 -10.38
C GLU A 74 -10.53 15.94 -11.48
N VAL A 75 -10.25 14.94 -12.32
CA VAL A 75 -9.64 15.16 -13.63
C VAL A 75 -10.77 15.59 -14.56
N THR A 76 -11.02 16.90 -14.61
CA THR A 76 -11.79 17.50 -15.70
C THR A 76 -10.83 17.85 -16.81
N VAL A 77 -10.93 17.09 -17.90
CA VAL A 77 -10.33 17.35 -19.21
C VAL A 77 -10.95 18.63 -19.78
N THR A 78 -10.11 19.57 -20.20
CA THR A 78 -10.41 20.58 -21.24
C THR A 78 -9.14 20.86 -22.03
#